data_AF-A0A0A9CA22-F1
#
_entry.id   AF-A0A0A9CA22-F1
#
_cell.length_a   1.000
_cell.length_b   1.000
_cell.length_c   1.000
_cell.angle_alpha   90.00
_cell.angle_beta   90.00
_cell.angle_gamma   90.00
#
_symmetry.space_group_name_H-M   'P 1'
#
loop_
_entity.id
_entity.type
_entity.pdbx_description
1 polymer ?
#
loop_
_entity_poly.entity_id
_entity_poly.type
_entity_poly.pdbx_seq_one_letter_code
_entity_poly.pdbx_strand_id
1 'polypeptide(L)'
;MSVQELPANSTVVDLMERVGANSPRWSPYNFPLKEELRPRVNHMPINDPNRKLCMGDVVELTPALPHKSLTEYREEIQRMYERGGFALATTPRS
;
A
#
# COMPACT_ATOMS: atom_id res chain seq x y z
N MET A 1 11.87 -2.62 -3.17
CA MET A 1 11.80 -4.08 -2.98
C MET A 1 12.62 -4.43 -1.74
N SER A 2 12.12 -5.29 -0.86
CA SER A 2 12.81 -5.75 0.35
C SER A 2 12.75 -7.27 0.41
N VAL A 3 13.83 -7.93 0.81
CA VAL A 3 13.89 -9.38 0.99
C VAL A 3 13.49 -9.72 2.42
N GLN A 4 12.62 -10.72 2.60
CA GLN A 4 12.15 -11.22 3.89
C GLN A 4 12.54 -12.69 4.01
N GLU A 5 13.38 -13.03 5.00
CA GLU A 5 13.77 -14.42 5.27
C GLU A 5 12.73 -15.08 6.17
N LEU A 6 11.99 -16.05 5.63
CA LEU A 6 10.92 -16.75 6.34
C LEU A 6 11.29 -18.22 6.61
N PRO A 7 10.80 -18.82 7.71
CA PRO A 7 10.88 -20.26 7.93
C PRO A 7 10.29 -21.08 6.77
N ALA A 8 10.76 -22.33 6.64
CA ALA A 8 10.18 -23.25 5.68
C ALA A 8 8.69 -23.48 5.95
N ASN A 9 7.87 -23.46 4.90
CA ASN A 9 6.39 -23.54 4.94
C ASN A 9 5.66 -22.31 5.47
N SER A 10 6.33 -21.15 5.60
CA SER A 10 5.63 -19.91 5.91
C SER A 10 4.58 -19.56 4.85
N THR A 11 3.52 -18.91 5.31
CA THR A 11 2.38 -18.50 4.51
C THR A 11 2.40 -17.00 4.22
N VAL A 12 1.51 -16.57 3.33
CA VAL A 12 1.30 -15.14 3.05
C VAL A 12 0.84 -14.39 4.30
N VAL A 13 0.04 -15.03 5.15
CA VAL A 13 -0.43 -14.45 6.42
C VAL A 13 0.74 -14.18 7.37
N ASP A 14 1.67 -15.13 7.51
CA ASP A 14 2.86 -14.96 8.35
C ASP A 14 3.74 -13.79 7.86
N LEU A 15 3.86 -13.64 6.54
CA LEU A 15 4.56 -12.50 5.95
C LEU A 15 3.84 -11.18 6.25
N MET A 16 2.50 -11.15 6.12
CA MET A 16 1.69 -9.96 6.40
C MET A 16 1.78 -9.53 7.87
N GLU A 17 1.72 -10.48 8.80
CA GLU A 17 1.86 -10.21 10.23
C GLU A 17 3.24 -9.61 10.55
N ARG A 18 4.30 -10.16 9.97
CA ARG A 18 5.66 -9.67 10.17
C ARG A 18 5.91 -8.30 9.54
N VAL A 19 5.45 -8.08 8.31
CA VAL A 19 5.54 -6.76 7.63
C VAL A 19 4.73 -5.72 8.40
N GLY A 20 3.58 -6.11 8.92
CA GLY A 20 2.70 -5.27 9.73
C GLY A 20 3.34 -4.79 11.03
N ALA A 21 3.94 -5.71 11.79
CA ALA A 21 4.55 -5.39 13.08
C ALA A 21 5.82 -4.53 12.97
N ASN A 22 6.61 -4.72 11.90
CA ASN A 22 7.97 -4.16 11.82
C ASN A 22 8.12 -2.97 10.85
N SER A 23 7.06 -2.52 10.18
CA SER A 23 7.20 -1.50 9.14
C SER A 23 6.68 -0.12 9.55
N PRO A 24 7.57 0.84 9.88
CA PRO A 24 7.19 2.23 10.15
C PRO A 24 6.56 2.93 8.93
N ARG A 25 6.72 2.38 7.71
CA ARG A 25 6.05 2.90 6.49
C ARG A 25 4.54 2.64 6.46
N TRP A 26 4.05 1.70 7.27
CA TRP A 26 2.63 1.29 7.30
C TRP A 26 1.92 1.83 8.54
N SER A 27 2.66 2.24 9.58
CA SER A 27 2.15 2.99 10.74
C SER A 27 1.34 4.26 10.41
N PRO A 28 1.65 5.08 9.39
CA PRO A 28 0.87 6.30 9.15
C PRO A 28 -0.53 6.05 8.60
N TYR A 29 -0.84 4.83 8.17
CA TYR A 29 -2.08 4.54 7.45
C TYR A 29 -3.20 3.93 8.29
N ASN A 30 -2.97 3.57 9.57
CA ASN A 30 -3.98 2.97 10.48
C ASN A 30 -4.87 1.88 9.84
N PHE A 31 -4.41 1.23 8.77
CA PHE A 31 -5.21 0.21 8.10
C PHE A 31 -5.09 -1.10 8.88
N PRO A 32 -6.21 -1.75 9.23
CA PRO A 32 -6.17 -3.12 9.70
C PRO A 32 -5.62 -3.99 8.56
N LEU A 33 -4.33 -4.29 8.62
CA LEU A 33 -3.54 -5.05 7.63
C LEU A 33 -4.17 -6.39 7.25
N LYS A 34 -5.02 -6.94 8.12
CA LYS A 34 -5.70 -8.23 7.90
C LYS A 34 -6.91 -8.13 6.97
N GLU A 35 -7.56 -6.97 6.85
CA GLU A 35 -8.83 -6.86 6.12
C GLU A 35 -8.73 -6.05 4.82
N GLU A 36 -7.73 -5.19 4.68
CA GLU A 36 -7.63 -4.28 3.55
C GLU A 36 -6.44 -4.54 2.64
N LEU A 37 -5.70 -5.65 2.77
CA LEU A 37 -4.61 -5.96 1.84
C LEU A 37 -5.05 -6.95 0.75
N ARG A 38 -4.65 -6.66 -0.49
CA ARG A 38 -4.78 -7.56 -1.65
C ARG A 38 -3.41 -8.14 -1.98
N PRO A 39 -3.03 -9.28 -1.37
CA PRO A 39 -1.75 -9.91 -1.65
C PRO A 39 -1.76 -10.55 -3.05
N ARG A 40 -0.64 -10.44 -3.76
CA ARG A 40 -0.36 -11.15 -5.00
C ARG A 40 0.98 -11.87 -4.87
N VAL A 41 1.06 -13.11 -5.34
CA VAL A 41 2.32 -13.85 -5.44
C VAL A 41 2.64 -14.02 -6.91
N ASN A 42 3.83 -13.59 -7.32
CA ASN A 42 4.32 -13.64 -8.70
C ASN A 42 3.30 -13.03 -9.69
N HIS A 43 2.82 -11.82 -9.37
CA HIS A 43 1.76 -11.09 -10.10
C HIS A 43 0.37 -11.75 -10.13
N MET A 44 0.20 -12.93 -9.55
CA MET A 44 -1.09 -13.61 -9.51
C MET A 44 -1.84 -13.31 -8.20
N PRO A 45 -3.14 -12.97 -8.28
CA PRO A 45 -3.96 -12.83 -7.09
C PRO A 45 -4.05 -14.17 -6.38
N ILE A 46 -4.04 -14.12 -5.06
CA ILE A 46 -4.07 -15.31 -4.22
C ILE A 46 -5.52 -15.51 -3.77
N ASN A 47 -6.09 -16.67 -4.10
CA ASN A 47 -7.42 -17.05 -3.62
C ASN A 47 -7.38 -17.65 -2.21
N ASP A 48 -6.26 -18.31 -1.85
CA ASP A 48 -6.07 -18.94 -0.55
C ASP A 48 -4.92 -18.26 0.24
N PRO A 49 -5.22 -17.50 1.30
CA PRO A 49 -4.20 -16.82 2.10
C PRO A 49 -3.26 -17.78 2.86
N ASN A 50 -3.66 -19.04 3.06
CA ASN A 50 -2.83 -20.06 3.71
C ASN A 50 -1.85 -20.76 2.75
N ARG A 51 -1.79 -20.30 1.49
CA ARG A 51 -0.82 -20.80 0.53
C ARG A 51 0.61 -20.60 1.06
N LYS A 52 1.37 -21.69 1.03
CA LYS A 52 2.80 -21.70 1.37
C LYS A 52 3.62 -20.92 0.34
N LEU A 53 4.56 -20.12 0.84
CA LEU A 53 5.53 -19.39 0.03
C LEU A 53 6.73 -20.27 -0.28
N CYS A 54 7.24 -20.16 -1.50
CA CYS A 54 8.48 -20.78 -1.94
C CYS A 54 9.62 -19.76 -1.99
N MET A 55 10.85 -20.24 -1.85
CA MET A 55 12.03 -19.38 -2.01
C MET A 55 12.05 -18.79 -3.42
N GLY A 56 12.22 -17.47 -3.52
CA GLY A 56 12.19 -16.74 -4.79
C GLY A 56 10.81 -16.22 -5.19
N ASP A 57 9.74 -16.53 -4.44
CA ASP A 57 8.43 -15.94 -4.68
C ASP A 57 8.45 -14.44 -4.38
N VAL A 58 7.88 -13.66 -5.30
CA VAL A 58 7.69 -12.22 -5.15
C VAL A 58 6.28 -11.97 -4.64
N VAL A 59 6.18 -11.39 -3.45
CA VAL A 59 4.88 -11.00 -2.86
C VAL A 59 4.68 -9.51 -3.01
N GLU A 60 3.58 -9.12 -3.65
CA GLU A 60 3.10 -7.75 -3.71
C GLU A 60 1.94 -7.58 -2.74
N LEU A 61 2.09 -6.65 -1.81
CA LEU A 61 1.04 -6.26 -0.86
C LEU A 61 0.46 -4.92 -1.31
N THR A 62 -0.72 -4.95 -1.93
CA THR A 62 -1.41 -3.73 -2.37
C THR A 62 -2.52 -3.39 -1.38
N PRO A 63 -2.53 -2.21 -0.75
CA PRO A 63 -3.67 -1.79 0.06
C PRO A 63 -4.91 -1.60 -0.81
N ALA A 64 -6.03 -2.10 -0.32
CA ALA A 64 -7.36 -1.89 -0.87
C ALA A 64 -7.74 -0.46 -0.51
N LEU A 65 -7.54 0.46 -1.45
CA LEU A 65 -7.99 1.84 -1.27
C LEU A 65 -9.49 1.83 -0.95
N PRO A 66 -9.91 2.33 0.22
CA PRO A 66 -11.33 2.44 0.54
C PRO A 66 -12.00 3.32 -0.52
N HIS A 67 -13.15 2.90 -1.05
CA HIS A 67 -13.88 3.72 -2.03
C HIS A 67 -14.29 5.07 -1.44
N LYS A 68 -14.40 5.17 -0.10
CA LYS A 68 -14.72 6.41 0.62
C LYS A 68 -13.61 7.46 0.48
N SER A 69 -12.34 7.06 0.49
CA SER A 69 -11.21 8.00 0.40
C SER A 69 -10.99 8.56 -1.00
N LEU A 70 -11.48 7.91 -2.06
CA LEU A 70 -11.33 8.44 -3.42
C LEU A 70 -12.15 9.72 -3.65
N THR A 71 -13.35 9.80 -3.06
CA THR A 71 -14.17 11.00 -3.15
C THR A 71 -13.55 12.15 -2.35
N GLU A 72 -13.13 11.89 -1.12
CA GLU A 72 -12.45 12.90 -0.29
C GLU A 72 -11.15 13.40 -0.93
N TYR A 73 -10.33 12.51 -1.50
CA TYR A 73 -9.13 12.92 -2.24
C TYR A 73 -9.46 13.74 -3.48
N ARG A 74 -10.51 13.37 -4.23
CA ARG A 74 -10.97 14.14 -5.39
C ARG A 74 -11.41 15.54 -4.98
N GLU A 75 -12.19 15.65 -3.90
CA GLU A 75 -12.66 16.93 -3.37
C GLU A 75 -11.50 17.78 -2.85
N GLU A 76 -10.52 17.19 -2.17
CA GLU A 76 -9.35 17.93 -1.68
C GLU A 76 -8.47 18.45 -2.82
N ILE A 77 -8.19 17.61 -3.83
CA ILE A 77 -7.46 18.04 -5.03
C ILE A 77 -8.24 19.15 -5.75
N GLN A 78 -9.56 19.00 -5.89
CA GLN A 78 -10.43 20.00 -6.50
C GLN A 78 -10.39 21.33 -5.71
N ARG A 79 -10.44 21.27 -4.38
CA ARG A 79 -10.29 22.46 -3.52
C ARG A 79 -8.95 23.16 -3.71
N MET A 80 -7.86 22.43 -3.94
CA MET A 80 -6.55 23.04 -4.22
C MET A 80 -6.56 23.82 -5.55
N TYR A 81 -7.23 23.30 -6.58
CA TYR A 81 -7.42 24.02 -7.85
C TYR A 81 -8.33 25.24 -7.68
N GLU A 82 -9.45 25.10 -6.99
CA GLU A 82 -10.41 26.19 -6.73
C GLU A 82 -9.83 27.30 -5.85
N ARG A 83 -8.97 26.95 -4.90
CA ARG A 83 -8.26 27.89 -4.01
C ARG A 83 -7.07 28.59 -4.68
N GLY A 84 -6.78 28.31 -5.96
CA GLY A 84 -5.74 28.99 -6.72
C GLY A 84 -4.31 28.53 -6.43
N GLY A 85 -4.12 27.28 -5.97
CA GLY A 85 -2.82 26.72 -5.54
C GLY A 85 -1.75 26.52 -6.64
N PHE A 86 -2.01 26.95 -7.87
CA PHE A 86 -1.01 27.09 -8.93
C PHE A 86 -0.80 28.55 -9.30
N ALA A 87 -0.71 29.43 -8.28
CA ALA A 87 -0.19 30.77 -8.48
C ALA A 87 1.24 30.67 -9.02
N LEU A 88 1.31 30.74 -10.35
CA LEU A 88 2.44 30.95 -11.22
C LEU A 88 3.65 31.49 -10.46
N ALA A 89 4.71 30.68 -10.39
CA ALA A 89 6.07 31.19 -10.20
C ALA A 89 6.49 31.98 -11.44
N THR A 90 5.75 33.02 -11.81
CA THR A 90 6.23 34.10 -12.67
C THR A 90 6.88 35.11 -11.74
N THR A 91 8.19 34.95 -11.56
CA THR A 91 9.03 36.01 -11.03
C THR A 91 8.93 37.22 -11.97
N PRO A 92 8.54 38.41 -11.50
CA PRO A 92 8.76 39.61 -12.29
C PRO A 92 10.26 39.92 -12.23
N ARG A 93 10.96 39.81 -13.36
CA ARG A 93 12.27 40.44 -13.53
C ARG A 93 12.05 41.94 -13.63
N SER A 94 12.49 42.67 -12.60
CA SER A 94 12.78 44.11 -12.65
C SER A 94 14.28 44.31 -12.70
#